data_AF-A0A493T6Q5-F1
#
_entry.id   AF-A0A493T6Q5-F1
#
_cell.length_a   1.000
_cell.length_b   1.000
_cell.length_c   1.000
_cell.angle_alpha   90.00
_cell.angle_beta   90.00
_cell.angle_gamma   90.00
#
_symmetry.space_group_name_H-M   'P 1'
#
loop_
_entity.id
_entity.type
_entity.pdbx_description
1 polymer ?
#
loop_
_entity_poly.entity_id
_entity_poly.type
_entity_poly.pdbx_seq_one_letter_code
_entity_poly.pdbx_strand_id
1 'polypeptide(L)'
;MGTYAGRTELLRDGLSAGSLDLRITGLRPSDDGQYTCTVRDAHAYDEAIVELEVSATGTDPHLSLGGYEAGGVRVLCRSAGWYPLPQLLWRDARGQHLPSVSQTHSQDQEGLFEIEGAVIVTGSVEGPLSCVVRNNHLQQERKFSLHISGTNGTARVRCSWPLHLSEPRRSLDLALPPAGMKIQPFSWCLFSAPFFHNAQPWIVALALVLVLLAVSIGLGVYLFRKQGKLAAQGWSRGRCSAGTPLGVEPG
;
A
#
# COMPACT_ATOMS: atom_id res chain seq x y z
N MET A 1 -19.56 21.36 4.67
CA MET A 1 -19.65 21.34 3.20
C MET A 1 -19.96 19.92 2.77
N GLY A 2 -20.98 19.74 1.92
CA GLY A 2 -21.60 18.43 1.68
C GLY A 2 -20.81 17.49 0.76
N THR A 3 -21.13 16.20 0.85
CA THR A 3 -20.50 15.03 0.19
C THR A 3 -20.32 15.15 -1.34
N TYR A 4 -21.08 16.03 -2.01
CA TYR A 4 -21.09 16.19 -3.47
C TYR A 4 -20.47 17.50 -3.98
N ALA A 5 -20.13 18.43 -3.09
CA ALA A 5 -19.63 19.75 -3.48
C ALA A 5 -18.35 19.64 -4.33
N GLY A 6 -18.32 20.34 -5.47
CA GLY A 6 -17.17 20.35 -6.38
C GLY A 6 -16.96 19.05 -7.19
N ARG A 7 -17.83 18.05 -7.04
CA ARG A 7 -17.77 16.78 -7.78
C ARG A 7 -18.88 16.61 -8.80
N THR A 8 -19.97 17.35 -8.65
CA THR A 8 -21.20 17.19 -9.43
C THR A 8 -21.42 18.32 -10.42
N GLU A 9 -21.87 18.00 -11.61
CA GLU A 9 -22.25 18.95 -12.65
C GLU A 9 -23.50 18.48 -13.39
N LEU A 10 -24.44 19.39 -13.65
CA LEU A 10 -25.61 19.13 -14.48
C LEU A 10 -25.30 19.48 -15.93
N LEU A 11 -25.27 18.47 -16.79
CA LEU A 11 -25.07 18.62 -18.22
C LEU A 11 -26.42 18.92 -18.89
N ARG A 12 -26.47 19.97 -19.70
CA ARG A 12 -27.70 20.53 -20.28
C ARG A 12 -27.82 20.31 -21.78
N ASP A 13 -26.91 19.53 -22.36
CA ASP A 13 -26.83 19.33 -23.82
C ASP A 13 -28.09 18.67 -24.38
N GLY A 14 -28.75 17.81 -23.59
CA GLY A 14 -30.00 17.13 -23.95
C GLY A 14 -31.29 17.89 -23.61
N LEU A 15 -31.20 19.12 -23.08
CA LEU A 15 -32.36 19.79 -22.47
C LEU A 15 -33.47 20.10 -23.49
N SER A 16 -33.09 20.44 -24.72
CA SER A 16 -34.05 20.68 -25.82
C SER A 16 -34.80 19.41 -26.24
N ALA A 17 -34.25 18.22 -25.95
CA ALA A 17 -34.86 16.92 -26.15
C ALA A 17 -35.51 16.36 -24.87
N GLY A 18 -35.55 17.14 -23.78
CA GLY A 18 -36.13 16.72 -22.50
C GLY A 18 -35.22 15.84 -21.63
N SER A 19 -33.92 15.78 -21.93
CA SER A 19 -32.94 15.02 -21.14
C SER A 19 -32.03 15.92 -20.30
N LEU A 20 -31.67 15.47 -19.11
CA LEU A 20 -30.74 16.14 -18.21
C LEU A 20 -29.86 15.10 -17.53
N ASP A 21 -28.54 15.26 -17.63
CA ASP A 21 -27.59 14.30 -17.08
C ASP A 21 -26.86 14.90 -15.87
N LEU A 22 -26.72 14.10 -14.80
CA LEU A 22 -25.88 14.43 -13.65
C LEU A 22 -24.53 13.73 -13.80
N ARG A 23 -23.47 14.52 -13.97
CA ARG A 23 -22.09 14.02 -13.95
C ARG A 23 -21.54 14.08 -12.53
N ILE A 24 -21.09 12.95 -12.00
CA ILE A 24 -20.37 12.86 -10.72
C ILE A 24 -18.93 12.44 -10.99
N THR A 25 -17.96 13.21 -10.51
CA THR A 25 -16.53 12.94 -10.68
C THR A 25 -15.90 12.34 -9.43
N GLY A 26 -14.90 11.48 -9.65
CA GLY A 26 -14.16 10.78 -8.59
C GLY A 26 -15.09 9.93 -7.72
N LEU A 27 -15.85 9.01 -8.35
CA LEU A 27 -16.82 8.13 -7.68
C LEU A 27 -16.22 7.42 -6.46
N ARG A 28 -17.06 7.27 -5.44
CA ARG A 28 -16.75 6.62 -4.17
C ARG A 28 -17.81 5.57 -3.86
N PRO A 29 -17.47 4.52 -3.09
CA PRO A 29 -18.44 3.56 -2.55
C PRO A 29 -19.71 4.20 -1.97
N SER A 30 -19.57 5.33 -1.27
CA SER A 30 -20.69 6.06 -0.67
C SER A 30 -21.65 6.73 -1.66
N ASP A 31 -21.28 6.83 -2.94
CA ASP A 31 -22.18 7.34 -3.99
C ASP A 31 -23.07 6.22 -4.55
N ASP A 32 -22.82 4.95 -4.22
CA ASP A 32 -23.67 3.83 -4.62
C ASP A 32 -25.07 3.97 -4.01
N GLY A 33 -26.09 3.72 -4.83
CA GLY A 33 -27.47 3.66 -4.39
C GLY A 33 -28.43 4.44 -5.28
N GLN A 34 -29.55 4.82 -4.69
CA GLN A 34 -30.69 5.36 -5.42
C GLN A 34 -30.67 6.89 -5.48
N TYR A 35 -30.87 7.42 -6.67
CA TYR A 35 -30.98 8.83 -6.99
C TYR A 35 -32.37 9.14 -7.51
N THR A 36 -32.97 10.21 -6.99
CA THR A 36 -34.27 10.71 -7.49
C THR A 36 -34.04 11.96 -8.33
N CYS A 37 -34.44 11.90 -9.59
CA CYS A 37 -34.53 13.05 -10.47
C CYS A 37 -35.95 13.62 -10.38
N THR A 38 -36.08 14.89 -9.98
CA THR A 38 -37.37 15.57 -9.87
C THR A 38 -37.44 16.71 -10.87
N VAL A 39 -38.52 16.78 -11.65
CA VAL A 39 -38.81 17.89 -12.55
C VAL A 39 -40.08 18.57 -12.06
N ARG A 40 -40.04 19.89 -11.91
CA ARG A 40 -41.17 20.67 -11.42
C ARG A 40 -41.26 22.02 -12.12
N ASP A 41 -42.46 22.41 -12.49
CA ASP A 41 -42.81 23.78 -12.86
C ASP A 41 -44.00 24.31 -12.02
N ALA A 42 -44.64 25.39 -12.47
CA ALA A 42 -45.76 25.99 -11.74
C ALA A 42 -47.04 25.12 -11.72
N HIS A 43 -47.19 24.18 -12.65
CA HIS A 43 -48.42 23.41 -12.88
C HIS A 43 -48.20 21.88 -12.87
N ALA A 44 -46.96 21.40 -12.96
CA ALA A 44 -46.61 20.00 -13.07
C ALA A 44 -45.44 19.61 -12.15
N TYR A 45 -45.45 18.35 -11.74
CA TYR A 45 -44.40 17.67 -10.98
C TYR A 45 -44.29 16.24 -11.52
N ASP A 46 -43.06 15.79 -11.73
CA ASP A 46 -42.77 14.41 -12.06
C ASP A 46 -41.47 13.96 -11.41
N GLU A 47 -41.33 12.66 -11.18
CA GLU A 47 -40.10 12.08 -10.63
C GLU A 47 -39.70 10.79 -11.34
N ALA A 48 -38.39 10.59 -11.44
CA ALA A 48 -37.79 9.36 -11.91
C ALA A 48 -36.72 8.92 -10.91
N ILE A 49 -36.62 7.61 -10.73
CA ILE A 49 -35.65 7.00 -9.84
C ILE A 49 -34.59 6.30 -10.69
N VAL A 50 -33.32 6.55 -10.38
CA VAL A 50 -32.15 5.97 -11.04
C VAL A 50 -31.29 5.28 -9.99
N GLU A 51 -30.84 4.06 -10.27
CA GLU A 51 -29.90 3.33 -9.40
C GLU A 51 -28.48 3.46 -9.94
N LEU A 52 -27.57 3.97 -9.11
CA LEU A 52 -26.15 4.07 -9.41
C LEU A 52 -25.41 2.92 -8.74
N GLU A 53 -24.95 1.95 -9.53
CA GLU A 53 -24.06 0.89 -9.07
C GLU A 53 -22.60 1.32 -9.22
N VAL A 54 -21.86 1.36 -8.12
CA VAL A 54 -20.43 1.62 -8.10
C VAL A 54 -19.68 0.31 -8.00
N SER A 55 -18.55 0.21 -8.69
CA SER A 55 -17.66 -0.94 -8.55
C SER A 55 -16.19 -0.55 -8.63
N ALA A 56 -15.38 -1.20 -7.81
CA ALA A 56 -13.94 -1.06 -7.77
C ALA A 56 -13.26 -2.43 -7.85
N THR A 57 -12.21 -2.52 -8.67
CA THR A 57 -11.40 -3.73 -8.81
C THR A 57 -10.16 -3.60 -7.93
N GLY A 58 -9.98 -4.53 -6.99
CA GLY A 58 -8.95 -4.41 -5.95
C GLY A 58 -7.50 -4.65 -6.40
N THR A 59 -6.68 -5.29 -5.57
CA THR A 59 -5.30 -5.65 -5.91
C THR A 59 -5.17 -7.12 -6.25
N ASP A 60 -4.06 -7.50 -6.89
CA ASP A 60 -3.76 -8.93 -7.07
C ASP A 60 -3.66 -9.61 -5.70
N PRO A 61 -4.26 -10.81 -5.54
CA PRO A 61 -4.26 -11.48 -4.25
C PRO A 61 -2.84 -11.89 -3.85
N HIS A 62 -2.51 -11.68 -2.59
CA HIS A 62 -1.25 -12.07 -1.98
C HIS A 62 -1.44 -13.38 -1.21
N LEU A 63 -0.60 -14.38 -1.49
CA LEU A 63 -0.55 -15.63 -0.75
C LEU A 63 0.55 -15.64 0.31
N SER A 64 0.24 -16.12 1.50
CA SER A 64 1.21 -16.35 2.58
C SER A 64 1.03 -17.73 3.20
N LEU A 65 2.13 -18.30 3.68
CA LEU A 65 2.13 -19.60 4.35
C LEU A 65 2.03 -19.36 5.86
N GLY A 66 1.06 -20.03 6.48
CA GLY A 66 0.91 -20.11 7.92
C GLY A 66 1.61 -21.34 8.52
N GLY A 67 1.14 -21.76 9.69
CA GLY A 67 1.64 -22.94 10.38
C GLY A 67 1.12 -24.25 9.82
N TYR A 68 1.65 -25.34 10.37
CA TYR A 68 1.10 -26.68 10.18
C TYR A 68 -0.08 -26.90 11.13
N GLU A 69 -1.26 -27.14 10.59
CA GLU A 69 -2.53 -27.22 11.31
C GLU A 69 -3.37 -28.36 10.72
N ALA A 70 -4.08 -29.11 11.58
CA ALA A 70 -5.00 -30.19 11.18
C ALA A 70 -4.44 -31.18 10.13
N GLY A 71 -3.15 -31.51 10.20
CA GLY A 71 -2.50 -32.45 9.28
C GLY A 71 -2.05 -31.84 7.94
N GLY A 72 -2.12 -30.52 7.78
CA GLY A 72 -1.74 -29.82 6.55
C GLY A 72 -1.08 -28.47 6.79
N VAL A 73 -0.68 -27.80 5.70
CA VAL A 73 -0.14 -26.43 5.74
C VAL A 73 -1.29 -25.44 5.56
N ARG A 74 -1.41 -24.47 6.47
CA ARG A 74 -2.35 -23.37 6.35
C ARG A 74 -1.83 -22.37 5.31
N VAL A 75 -2.65 -21.99 4.35
CA VAL A 75 -2.34 -20.97 3.34
C VAL A 75 -3.35 -19.85 3.46
N LEU A 76 -2.89 -18.62 3.63
CA LEU A 76 -3.72 -17.40 3.65
C LEU A 76 -3.65 -16.70 2.30
N CYS A 77 -4.79 -16.16 1.86
CA CYS A 77 -4.94 -15.28 0.73
C CYS A 77 -5.53 -13.95 1.18
N ARG A 78 -4.95 -12.83 0.76
CA ARG A 78 -5.40 -11.48 1.12
C ARG A 78 -5.44 -10.58 -0.11
N SER A 79 -6.50 -9.79 -0.26
CA SER A 79 -6.66 -8.81 -1.34
C SER A 79 -7.52 -7.64 -0.89
N ALA A 80 -7.21 -6.43 -1.35
CA ALA A 80 -7.82 -5.19 -0.87
C ALA A 80 -8.27 -4.26 -2.01
N GLY A 81 -9.10 -3.26 -1.71
CA GLY A 81 -9.52 -2.23 -2.66
C GLY A 81 -10.74 -2.61 -3.52
N TRP A 82 -11.59 -3.53 -3.05
CA TRP A 82 -12.74 -4.01 -3.82
C TRP A 82 -14.03 -3.29 -3.46
N TYR A 83 -14.91 -3.09 -4.42
CA TYR A 83 -16.30 -2.69 -4.14
C TYR A 83 -17.22 -3.25 -5.23
N PRO A 84 -18.39 -3.83 -4.88
CA PRO A 84 -18.84 -4.19 -3.53
C PRO A 84 -17.99 -5.34 -2.94
N LEU A 85 -18.42 -5.93 -1.82
CA LEU A 85 -17.73 -7.06 -1.17
C LEU A 85 -17.46 -8.20 -2.18
N PRO A 86 -16.19 -8.55 -2.45
CA PRO A 86 -15.85 -9.55 -3.46
C PRO A 86 -16.05 -10.98 -2.93
N GLN A 87 -16.03 -11.95 -3.84
CA GLN A 87 -15.96 -13.38 -3.51
C GLN A 87 -14.52 -13.86 -3.52
N LEU A 88 -14.11 -14.63 -2.51
CA LEU A 88 -12.82 -15.32 -2.46
C LEU A 88 -13.03 -16.81 -2.66
N LEU A 89 -12.38 -17.37 -3.66
CA LEU A 89 -12.49 -18.77 -4.05
C LEU A 89 -11.11 -19.41 -4.13
N TRP A 90 -10.97 -20.60 -3.55
CA TRP A 90 -9.80 -21.44 -3.73
C TRP A 90 -10.03 -22.44 -4.86
N ARG A 91 -9.06 -22.61 -5.75
CA ARG A 91 -9.09 -23.60 -6.83
C ARG A 91 -7.86 -24.50 -6.76
N ASP A 92 -8.06 -25.81 -6.89
CA ASP A 92 -6.98 -26.76 -7.09
C ASP A 92 -6.46 -26.74 -8.54
N ALA A 93 -5.47 -27.58 -8.86
CA ALA A 93 -4.89 -27.68 -10.18
C ALA A 93 -5.87 -28.12 -11.28
N ARG A 94 -6.96 -28.81 -10.90
CA ARG A 94 -8.04 -29.26 -11.78
C ARG A 94 -9.12 -28.19 -11.94
N GLY A 95 -8.96 -27.04 -11.28
CA GLY A 95 -9.94 -25.97 -11.23
C GLY A 95 -11.11 -26.25 -10.28
N GLN A 96 -11.05 -27.32 -9.48
CA GLN A 96 -12.09 -27.64 -8.52
C GLN A 96 -12.04 -26.68 -7.33
N HIS A 97 -13.22 -26.27 -6.86
CA HIS A 97 -13.36 -25.36 -5.74
C HIS A 97 -12.99 -26.08 -4.44
N LEU A 98 -12.11 -25.47 -3.66
CA LEU A 98 -11.75 -25.95 -2.33
C LEU A 98 -12.47 -25.11 -1.26
N PRO A 99 -12.97 -25.74 -0.19
CA PRO A 99 -13.62 -25.02 0.90
C PRO A 99 -12.59 -24.20 1.69
N SER A 100 -12.91 -22.93 1.93
CA SER A 100 -12.16 -22.08 2.87
C SER A 100 -12.37 -22.58 4.31
N VAL A 101 -11.30 -22.63 5.09
CA VAL A 101 -11.33 -22.93 6.53
C VAL A 101 -11.75 -21.69 7.32
N SER A 102 -11.37 -20.50 6.87
CA SER A 102 -11.83 -19.23 7.41
C SER A 102 -11.89 -18.19 6.31
N GLN A 103 -12.84 -17.27 6.41
CA GLN A 103 -12.92 -16.09 5.54
C GLN A 103 -13.39 -14.89 6.35
N THR A 104 -12.70 -13.78 6.22
CA THR A 104 -13.00 -12.53 6.91
C THR A 104 -12.93 -11.37 5.93
N HIS A 105 -13.59 -10.27 6.28
CA HIS A 105 -13.52 -9.04 5.51
C HIS A 105 -13.53 -7.83 6.43
N SER A 106 -12.94 -6.75 5.96
CA SER A 106 -12.96 -5.44 6.60
C SER A 106 -13.14 -4.36 5.53
N GLN A 107 -13.50 -3.16 5.97
CA GLN A 107 -13.69 -2.01 5.09
C GLN A 107 -12.74 -0.88 5.52
N ASP A 108 -12.13 -0.20 4.57
CA ASP A 108 -11.30 0.98 4.83
C ASP A 108 -12.15 2.25 5.03
N GLN A 109 -11.47 3.40 5.17
CA GLN A 109 -12.14 4.68 5.42
C GLN A 109 -12.88 5.19 4.17
N GLU A 110 -12.44 4.75 2.99
CA GLU A 110 -13.00 5.07 1.68
C GLU A 110 -14.19 4.20 1.32
N GLY A 111 -14.40 3.10 2.05
CA GLY A 111 -15.49 2.17 1.87
C GLY A 111 -15.17 0.96 1.01
N LEU A 112 -13.89 0.74 0.71
CA LEU A 112 -13.42 -0.40 -0.07
C LEU A 112 -13.15 -1.60 0.84
N PHE A 113 -13.43 -2.79 0.31
CA PHE A 113 -13.27 -4.05 1.02
C PHE A 113 -11.87 -4.63 0.89
N GLU A 114 -11.36 -5.09 2.02
CA GLU A 114 -10.28 -6.07 2.12
C GLU A 114 -10.88 -7.42 2.50
N ILE A 115 -10.48 -8.47 1.78
CA ILE A 115 -10.94 -9.83 2.00
C ILE A 115 -9.74 -10.73 2.29
N GLU A 116 -9.88 -11.58 3.30
CA GLU A 116 -8.90 -12.58 3.67
C GLU A 116 -9.56 -13.95 3.76
N GLY A 117 -8.90 -14.96 3.21
CA GLY A 117 -9.35 -16.35 3.24
C GLY A 117 -8.20 -17.29 3.57
N ALA A 118 -8.50 -18.42 4.21
CA ALA A 118 -7.51 -19.44 4.49
C ALA A 118 -7.99 -20.83 4.06
N VAL A 119 -7.06 -21.67 3.64
CA VAL A 119 -7.28 -23.09 3.34
C VAL A 119 -6.18 -23.92 4.01
N ILE A 120 -6.53 -25.15 4.42
CA ILE A 120 -5.54 -26.12 4.92
C ILE A 120 -5.29 -27.14 3.82
N VAL A 121 -4.02 -27.31 3.46
CA VAL A 121 -3.59 -28.18 2.39
C VAL A 121 -2.92 -29.42 2.98
N THR A 122 -3.59 -30.56 2.91
CA THR A 122 -3.08 -31.85 3.41
C THR A 122 -2.48 -32.68 2.26
N GLY A 123 -1.26 -33.20 2.45
CA GLY A 123 -0.57 -34.02 1.44
C GLY A 123 0.10 -33.21 0.32
N SER A 124 0.65 -33.89 -0.68
CA SER A 124 1.15 -33.25 -1.90
C SER A 124 -0.01 -32.95 -2.84
N VAL A 125 -0.35 -31.68 -3.02
CA VAL A 125 -1.28 -31.30 -4.08
C VAL A 125 -0.55 -31.46 -5.41
N GLU A 126 -1.08 -32.30 -6.29
CA GLU A 126 -0.60 -32.37 -7.67
C GLU A 126 -0.99 -31.08 -8.39
N GLY A 127 -0.07 -30.10 -8.40
CA GLY A 127 -0.19 -28.86 -9.18
C GLY A 127 -0.40 -27.59 -8.35
N PRO A 128 -0.77 -26.47 -9.00
CA PRO A 128 -0.86 -25.18 -8.34
C PRO A 128 -2.18 -24.99 -7.57
N LEU A 129 -2.08 -24.55 -6.32
CA LEU A 129 -3.19 -23.98 -5.55
C LEU A 129 -3.39 -22.53 -6.00
N SER A 130 -4.62 -22.15 -6.33
CA SER A 130 -4.94 -20.79 -6.77
C SER A 130 -5.95 -20.14 -5.83
N CYS A 131 -5.67 -18.90 -5.42
CA CYS A 131 -6.69 -18.01 -4.84
C CYS A 131 -7.23 -17.10 -5.93
N VAL A 132 -8.56 -17.01 -6.03
CA VAL A 132 -9.28 -16.19 -7.00
C VAL A 132 -10.20 -15.25 -6.24
N VAL A 133 -10.06 -13.95 -6.47
CA VAL A 133 -10.92 -12.91 -5.92
C VAL A 133 -11.76 -12.34 -7.07
N ARG A 134 -13.08 -12.42 -6.95
CA ARG A 134 -14.02 -12.11 -8.03
C ARG A 134 -14.98 -10.98 -7.62
N ASN A 135 -15.14 -10.01 -8.51
CA ASN A 135 -16.22 -9.04 -8.48
C ASN A 135 -17.32 -9.48 -9.46
N ASN A 136 -18.51 -9.75 -8.93
CA ASN A 136 -19.65 -10.24 -9.73
C ASN A 136 -20.35 -9.13 -10.52
N HIS A 137 -20.27 -7.87 -10.10
CA HIS A 137 -20.87 -6.77 -10.86
C HIS A 137 -20.07 -6.50 -12.13
N LEU A 138 -18.74 -6.45 -12.02
CA LEU A 138 -17.85 -6.23 -13.18
C LEU A 138 -17.56 -7.50 -13.99
N GLN A 139 -17.93 -8.68 -13.50
CA GLN A 139 -17.51 -9.98 -14.06
C GLN A 139 -15.97 -10.09 -14.21
N GLN A 140 -15.24 -9.49 -13.28
CA GLN A 140 -13.77 -9.47 -13.26
C GLN A 140 -13.25 -10.36 -12.13
N GLU A 141 -12.13 -11.06 -12.40
CA GLU A 141 -11.41 -11.83 -11.39
C GLU A 141 -9.92 -11.48 -11.37
N ARG A 142 -9.32 -11.51 -10.18
CA ARG A 142 -7.87 -11.53 -9.98
C ARG A 142 -7.47 -12.83 -9.34
N LYS A 143 -6.33 -13.37 -9.75
CA LYS A 143 -5.87 -14.68 -9.25
C LYS A 143 -4.39 -14.69 -8.98
N PHE A 144 -3.99 -15.50 -8.01
CA PHE A 144 -2.61 -15.81 -7.74
C PHE A 144 -2.45 -17.29 -7.43
N SER A 145 -1.43 -17.91 -8.01
CA SER A 145 -1.21 -19.35 -7.96
C SER A 145 0.15 -19.70 -7.35
N LEU A 146 0.14 -20.69 -6.47
CA LEU A 146 1.31 -21.20 -5.76
C LEU A 146 1.40 -22.71 -5.92
N HIS A 147 2.60 -23.21 -6.20
CA HIS A 147 2.88 -24.63 -6.15
C HIS A 147 3.61 -24.97 -4.85
N ILE A 148 3.02 -25.89 -4.07
CA ILE A 148 3.56 -26.38 -2.80
C ILE A 148 4.03 -27.81 -3.03
N SER A 149 5.34 -28.03 -3.00
CA SER A 149 5.93 -29.37 -3.09
C SER A 149 6.66 -29.70 -1.79
N GLY A 150 6.38 -30.86 -1.19
CA GLY A 150 7.08 -31.34 0.00
C GLY A 150 7.91 -32.59 -0.30
N THR A 151 9.20 -32.56 0.04
CA THR A 151 10.03 -33.76 0.25
C THR A 151 10.20 -33.97 1.75
N ASN A 152 10.42 -35.19 2.25
CA ASN A 152 10.58 -35.47 3.68
C ASN A 152 11.49 -34.42 4.37
N GLY A 153 10.89 -33.56 5.21
CA GLY A 153 11.57 -32.50 5.96
C GLY A 153 11.80 -31.15 5.25
N THR A 154 11.39 -30.96 3.99
CA THR A 154 11.61 -29.72 3.21
C THR A 154 10.40 -29.36 2.34
N ALA A 155 9.88 -28.13 2.49
CA ALA A 155 8.82 -27.59 1.62
C ALA A 155 9.43 -26.56 0.64
N ARG A 156 9.23 -26.80 -0.65
CA ARG A 156 9.61 -25.86 -1.72
C ARG A 156 8.35 -25.19 -2.27
N VAL A 157 8.42 -23.87 -2.35
CA VAL A 157 7.31 -23.00 -2.73
C VAL A 157 7.68 -22.29 -4.02
N ARG A 158 6.90 -22.52 -5.09
CA ARG A 158 7.10 -21.88 -6.39
C ARG A 158 5.90 -21.01 -6.74
N CYS A 159 6.12 -19.70 -6.81
CA CYS A 159 5.13 -18.74 -7.30
C CYS A 159 5.18 -18.67 -8.83
N SER A 160 4.01 -18.54 -9.46
CA SER A 160 3.88 -18.32 -10.91
C SER A 160 3.04 -17.07 -11.16
N TRP A 161 3.53 -16.13 -11.98
CA TRP A 161 2.81 -14.93 -12.42
C TRP A 161 2.55 -14.96 -13.94
N PRO A 162 1.51 -14.24 -14.44
CA PRO A 162 1.32 -14.03 -15.87
C PRO A 162 2.53 -13.30 -16.49
N LEU A 163 2.91 -13.69 -17.71
CA LEU A 163 4.12 -13.20 -18.42
C LEU A 163 4.11 -11.69 -18.77
N HIS A 164 3.05 -10.94 -18.44
CA HIS A 164 2.92 -9.53 -18.81
C HIS A 164 3.51 -8.54 -17.80
N LEU A 165 4.04 -9.00 -16.66
CA LEU A 165 4.72 -8.19 -15.65
C LEU A 165 6.16 -8.71 -15.46
N SER A 166 7.14 -7.85 -15.70
CA SER A 166 8.58 -8.13 -15.72
C SER A 166 9.21 -8.32 -14.33
N GLU A 167 9.90 -9.46 -14.16
CA GLU A 167 10.98 -9.90 -13.20
C GLU A 167 10.83 -9.87 -11.65
N PRO A 168 11.57 -10.73 -10.87
CA PRO A 168 12.19 -12.02 -11.17
C PRO A 168 11.84 -13.17 -10.16
N ARG A 169 12.19 -14.40 -10.56
CA ARG A 169 12.14 -15.66 -9.79
C ARG A 169 12.90 -15.60 -8.47
N ARG A 170 12.18 -15.73 -7.37
CA ARG A 170 12.71 -16.19 -6.08
C ARG A 170 11.89 -17.39 -5.61
N SER A 171 12.48 -18.57 -5.69
CA SER A 171 12.01 -19.73 -4.90
C SER A 171 12.44 -19.50 -3.46
N LEU A 172 11.51 -19.57 -2.52
CA LEU A 172 11.81 -19.55 -1.10
C LEU A 172 11.79 -21.00 -0.60
N ASP A 173 12.95 -21.52 -0.23
CA ASP A 173 13.06 -22.82 0.42
C ASP A 173 12.92 -22.59 1.94
N LEU A 174 11.86 -23.13 2.54
CA LEU A 174 11.63 -23.09 3.98
C LEU A 174 12.02 -24.43 4.58
N ALA A 175 13.04 -24.43 5.44
CA ALA A 175 13.38 -25.59 6.25
C ALA A 175 12.36 -25.71 7.40
N LEU A 176 11.69 -26.86 7.50
CA LEU A 176 10.87 -27.18 8.67
C LEU A 176 11.80 -27.59 9.83
N PRO A 177 11.55 -27.12 11.06
CA PRO A 177 12.27 -27.62 12.22
C PRO A 177 11.90 -29.10 12.50
N PRO A 178 12.82 -29.92 13.02
CA PRO A 178 12.52 -31.28 13.42
C PRO A 178 11.48 -31.34 14.54
N ALA A 179 10.70 -32.42 14.56
CA ALA A 179 9.62 -32.64 15.53
C ALA A 179 10.15 -32.55 16.97
N GLY A 180 9.64 -31.58 17.74
CA GLY A 180 9.94 -31.42 19.18
C GLY A 180 10.43 -30.04 19.61
N MET A 181 10.65 -29.08 18.70
CA MET A 181 11.16 -27.76 19.06
C MET A 181 10.01 -26.75 19.27
N LYS A 182 9.75 -26.35 20.53
CA LYS A 182 8.87 -25.20 20.84
C LYS A 182 9.56 -23.92 20.37
N ILE A 183 9.03 -23.30 19.32
CA ILE A 183 9.51 -22.01 18.83
C ILE A 183 8.91 -20.91 19.72
N GLN A 184 9.74 -20.27 20.53
CA GLN A 184 9.43 -18.98 21.14
C GLN A 184 9.65 -17.87 20.09
N PRO A 185 8.78 -16.85 20.00
CA PRO A 185 8.78 -15.96 18.86
C PRO A 185 9.78 -14.82 19.07
N PHE A 186 11.06 -14.98 18.69
CA PHE A 186 11.91 -13.80 18.48
C PHE A 186 12.92 -13.99 17.32
N SER A 187 12.70 -13.15 16.29
CA SER A 187 13.70 -12.37 15.57
C SER A 187 14.71 -13.07 14.65
N TRP A 188 14.26 -13.65 13.52
CA TRP A 188 15.11 -13.77 12.32
C TRP A 188 14.29 -13.60 11.02
N CYS A 189 13.89 -12.36 10.73
CA CYS A 189 13.49 -11.90 9.39
C CYS A 189 13.90 -10.42 9.23
N LEU A 190 15.21 -10.16 9.16
CA LEU A 190 15.74 -8.80 9.00
C LEU A 190 16.90 -8.72 8.00
N PHE A 191 16.83 -9.37 6.83
CA PHE A 191 17.81 -9.08 5.77
C PHE A 191 17.28 -9.08 4.32
N SER A 192 15.97 -9.19 4.08
CA SER A 192 15.44 -9.02 2.72
C SER A 192 14.09 -8.30 2.70
N ALA A 193 14.06 -7.07 3.19
CA ALA A 193 13.03 -6.10 2.83
C ALA A 193 13.69 -4.98 1.99
N PRO A 194 13.11 -4.57 0.86
CA PRO A 194 13.49 -3.32 0.23
C PRO A 194 13.17 -2.21 1.24
N PHE A 195 14.22 -1.55 1.72
CA PHE A 195 14.13 -0.68 2.88
C PHE A 195 13.24 0.56 2.62
N PHE A 196 12.39 0.84 3.61
CA PHE A 196 11.70 2.10 3.92
C PHE A 196 10.35 2.40 3.27
N HIS A 197 9.27 1.78 3.78
CA HIS A 197 7.92 2.38 3.76
C HIS A 197 7.35 2.58 5.18
N ASN A 198 8.14 2.32 6.22
CA ASN A 198 7.67 2.39 7.61
C ASN A 198 8.69 3.02 8.58
N ALA A 199 9.64 3.80 8.06
CA ALA A 199 10.49 4.62 8.92
C ALA A 199 9.62 5.73 9.53
N GLN A 200 9.34 5.64 10.83
CA GLN A 200 8.67 6.75 11.51
C GLN A 200 9.50 8.02 11.30
N PRO A 201 8.94 9.12 10.75
CA PRO A 201 9.71 10.28 10.29
C PRO A 201 10.67 10.86 11.33
N TRP A 202 10.33 10.71 12.61
CA TRP A 202 11.16 11.17 13.73
C TRP A 202 12.49 10.42 13.87
N ILE A 203 12.58 9.15 13.48
CA ILE A 203 13.83 8.37 13.57
C ILE A 203 14.85 8.87 12.55
N VAL A 204 14.40 9.16 11.33
CA VAL A 204 15.27 9.73 10.28
C VAL A 204 15.72 11.13 10.67
N ALA A 205 14.80 11.93 11.22
CA ALA A 205 15.12 13.26 11.73
C ALA A 205 16.15 13.21 12.88
N LEU A 206 15.97 12.30 13.86
CA LEU A 206 16.93 12.11 14.95
C LEU A 206 18.30 11.66 14.44
N ALA A 207 18.34 10.72 13.49
CA ALA A 207 19.59 10.26 12.90
C ALA A 207 20.33 11.41 12.18
N LEU A 208 19.61 12.23 11.40
CA LEU A 208 20.20 13.40 10.74
C LEU A 208 20.71 14.43 11.76
N VAL A 209 19.96 14.68 12.84
CA VAL A 209 20.37 15.60 13.92
C VAL A 209 21.63 15.08 14.62
N LEU A 210 21.72 13.78 14.91
CA LEU A 210 22.90 13.18 15.53
C LEU A 210 24.13 13.27 14.63
N VAL A 211 23.98 13.07 13.32
CA VAL A 211 25.08 13.22 12.35
C VAL A 211 25.52 14.68 12.26
N LEU A 212 24.59 15.63 12.19
CA LEU A 212 24.90 17.06 12.17
C LEU A 212 25.62 17.51 13.45
N LEU A 213 25.17 17.02 14.61
CA LEU A 213 25.84 17.29 15.89
C LEU A 213 27.27 16.75 15.89
N ALA A 214 27.48 15.51 15.46
CA ALA A 214 28.82 14.91 15.38
C ALA A 214 29.74 15.71 14.45
N VAL A 215 29.25 16.14 13.28
CA VAL A 215 30.01 16.98 12.34
C VAL A 215 30.33 18.34 12.96
N SER A 216 29.37 18.98 13.64
CA SER A 216 29.57 20.29 14.28
C SER A 216 30.60 20.24 15.41
N ILE A 217 30.59 19.17 16.22
CA ILE A 217 31.58 18.93 17.28
C ILE A 217 32.96 18.72 16.65
N GLY A 218 33.05 17.90 15.60
CA GLY A 218 34.28 17.68 14.85
C GLY A 218 34.86 18.97 14.26
N LEU A 219 34.01 19.81 13.65
CA LEU A 219 34.39 21.11 13.10
C LEU A 219 34.84 22.08 14.20
N GLY A 220 34.14 22.10 15.33
CA GLY A 220 34.50 22.90 16.50
C GLY A 220 35.88 22.54 17.05
N VAL A 221 36.16 21.24 17.23
CA VAL A 221 37.47 20.75 17.65
C VAL A 221 38.55 21.09 16.61
N TYR A 222 38.25 20.93 15.32
CA TYR A 222 39.17 21.27 14.24
C TYR A 222 39.53 22.76 14.25
N LEU A 223 38.53 23.64 14.35
CA LEU A 223 38.73 25.09 14.42
C LEU A 223 39.45 25.50 15.70
N PHE A 224 39.16 24.87 16.84
CA PHE A 224 39.87 25.14 18.09
C PHE A 224 41.34 24.73 18.01
N ARG A 225 41.64 23.58 17.39
CA ARG A 225 43.03 23.17 17.10
C ARG A 225 43.71 24.10 16.11
N LYS A 226 42.97 24.67 15.15
CA LYS A 226 43.49 25.66 14.18
C LYS A 226 43.74 27.02 14.85
N GLN A 227 42.86 27.49 15.72
CA GLN A 227 43.06 28.69 16.54
C GLN A 227 44.23 28.49 17.51
N GLY A 228 44.39 27.31 18.11
CA GLY A 228 45.58 26.97 18.91
C GLY A 228 46.89 26.99 18.10
N LYS A 229 46.83 26.68 16.80
CA LYS A 229 47.98 26.81 15.88
C LYS A 229 48.22 28.24 15.40
N LEU A 230 47.17 29.04 15.22
CA LEU A 230 47.27 30.46 14.81
C LEU A 230 47.64 31.38 15.99
N ALA A 231 47.25 31.04 17.22
CA ALA A 231 47.71 31.72 18.43
C ALA A 231 49.18 31.40 18.77
N ALA A 232 49.73 30.31 18.23
CA ALA A 232 51.16 29.94 18.35
C ALA A 232 52.05 30.57 17.26
N GLN A 233 51.47 31.21 16.24
CA GLN A 233 52.20 31.89 15.17
C GLN A 233 51.59 33.27 14.88
N GLY A 234 52.12 34.32 15.53
CA GLY A 234 51.98 35.69 15.05
C GLY A 234 51.29 36.66 16.01
N TRP A 235 51.91 36.94 17.15
CA TRP A 235 51.71 38.23 17.83
C TRP A 235 52.58 39.29 17.14
N SER A 236 51.98 40.13 16.31
CA SER A 236 52.54 41.45 15.98
C SER A 236 51.41 42.46 15.77
N ARG A 237 51.31 43.37 16.75
CA ARG A 237 50.41 44.52 16.80
C ARG A 237 50.51 45.40 15.54
N GLY A 238 49.37 45.83 15.01
CA GLY A 238 49.23 47.00 14.13
C GLY A 238 47.96 47.77 14.51
N ARG A 239 48.09 49.07 14.76
CA ARG A 239 47.09 49.99 15.33
C ARG A 239 46.53 50.86 14.19
N CYS A 240 45.22 51.07 14.09
CA CYS A 240 44.64 52.06 13.18
C CYS A 240 43.88 53.13 13.98
N SER A 241 44.23 54.39 13.76
CA SER A 241 43.57 55.60 14.25
C SER A 241 42.62 56.16 13.18
N ALA A 242 41.49 56.72 13.63
CA ALA A 242 40.45 57.28 12.78
C ALA A 242 40.80 58.70 12.30
N GLY A 243 40.48 58.99 11.03
CA GLY A 243 40.44 60.34 10.46
C GLY A 243 39.09 60.54 9.75
N THR A 244 38.42 61.64 10.09
CA THR A 244 37.07 62.09 9.68
C THR A 244 37.03 62.58 8.21
N PRO A 245 35.85 62.67 7.57
CA PRO A 245 35.70 62.85 6.13
C PRO A 245 35.70 64.33 5.72
N LEU A 246 36.32 64.59 4.57
CA LEU A 246 36.11 65.77 3.72
C LEU A 246 35.81 65.18 2.33
N GLY A 247 34.71 65.46 1.64
CA GLY A 247 34.08 66.75 1.46
C GLY A 247 34.51 67.31 0.10
N VAL A 248 33.54 67.43 -0.81
CA VAL A 248 33.48 68.36 -1.96
C VAL A 248 34.04 67.88 -3.31
N GLU A 249 33.10 67.85 -4.27
CA GLU A 249 33.22 67.84 -5.74
C GLU A 249 34.09 69.02 -6.26
N PRO A 250 34.63 68.98 -7.49
CA PRO A 250 33.99 69.81 -8.52
C PRO A 250 34.21 69.35 -9.98
N GLY A 251 33.37 69.86 -10.89
CA GLY A 251 33.77 70.22 -12.25
C GLY A 251 32.98 69.60 -13.37
#